data_AF-A0A4S8PEI7-F1
#
_entry.id   AF-A0A4S8PEI7-F1
#
_cell.length_a   1.000
_cell.length_b   1.000
_cell.length_c   1.000
_cell.angle_alpha   90.00
_cell.angle_beta   90.00
_cell.angle_gamma   90.00
#
_symmetry.space_group_name_H-M   'P 1'
#
loop_
_entity.id
_entity.type
_entity.pdbx_description
1 polymer ?
#
loop_
_entity_poly.entity_id
_entity_poly.type
_entity_poly.pdbx_seq_one_letter_code
_entity_poly.pdbx_strand_id
1 'polypeptide(L)'
;MPVISFVSSKGGVGKTTSAVVLAGAFAAAGRKVVLIDADPNRPLEAWARLKGTPDTVQLMIDDSAETIIDTIEEARANADFVIVDLEGTATDRIGFAIARSDLVLIPLQSSVLDASEAAKSVKLVHQMRKVANRDIPYRVFFTRVPPAIRERTARDIDRQFSDAAIPVLPATLVDRAAYRALFSLGGILHDLETSDVSGLQGAKENSRDFAQAVINALRGEGA
;
A
#
# COMPACT_ATOMS: atom_id res chain seq x y z
N MET A 1 -10.63 13.95 -1.97
CA MET A 1 -10.55 12.60 -1.39
C MET A 1 -9.14 12.08 -1.58
N PRO A 2 -8.48 11.58 -0.51
CA PRO A 2 -7.09 11.14 -0.56
C PRO A 2 -6.86 9.96 -1.51
N VAL A 3 -5.85 10.08 -2.37
CA VAL A 3 -5.35 9.01 -3.23
C VAL A 3 -4.04 8.47 -2.67
N ILE A 4 -3.99 7.18 -2.37
CA ILE A 4 -2.83 6.50 -1.81
C ILE A 4 -2.32 5.49 -2.84
N SER A 5 -1.12 5.67 -3.36
CA SER A 5 -0.57 4.75 -4.37
C SER A 5 0.57 3.93 -3.79
N PHE A 6 0.52 2.61 -4.03
CA PHE A 6 1.62 1.70 -3.69
C PHE A 6 2.59 1.60 -4.87
N VAL A 7 3.86 1.94 -4.65
CA VAL A 7 4.89 1.96 -5.69
C VAL A 7 6.10 1.17 -5.26
N SER A 8 6.58 0.26 -6.11
CA SER A 8 7.85 -0.44 -5.95
C SER A 8 8.32 -0.93 -7.30
N SER A 9 9.60 -0.81 -7.61
CA SER A 9 10.19 -1.33 -8.86
C SER A 9 10.37 -2.85 -8.89
N LYS A 10 9.86 -3.57 -7.88
CA LYS A 10 9.99 -5.03 -7.74
C LYS A 10 8.65 -5.70 -7.42
N GLY A 11 8.45 -6.88 -8.01
CA GLY A 11 7.36 -7.78 -7.65
C GLY A 11 7.57 -8.44 -6.28
N GLY A 12 6.48 -8.82 -5.60
CA GLY A 12 6.56 -9.63 -4.38
C GLY A 12 6.96 -8.91 -3.08
N VAL A 13 7.17 -7.59 -3.09
CA VAL A 13 7.44 -6.80 -1.87
C VAL A 13 6.19 -6.55 -1.00
N GLY A 14 5.03 -7.06 -1.39
CA GLY A 14 3.79 -6.98 -0.61
C GLY A 14 2.91 -5.76 -0.90
N LYS A 15 2.99 -5.13 -2.09
CA LYS A 15 2.12 -4.01 -2.51
C LYS A 15 0.63 -4.35 -2.40
N THR A 16 0.16 -5.33 -3.18
CA THR A 16 -1.23 -5.80 -3.18
C THR A 16 -1.72 -6.20 -1.79
N THR A 17 -0.91 -6.95 -1.03
CA THR A 17 -1.26 -7.32 0.34
C THR A 17 -1.43 -6.09 1.23
N SER A 18 -0.54 -5.10 1.11
CA SER A 18 -0.65 -3.85 1.87
C SER A 18 -1.87 -3.04 1.46
N ALA A 19 -2.21 -3.02 0.16
CA ALA A 19 -3.40 -2.37 -0.36
C ALA A 19 -4.68 -2.99 0.20
N VAL A 20 -4.81 -4.32 0.17
CA VAL A 20 -5.97 -5.03 0.74
C VAL A 20 -6.07 -4.84 2.26
N VAL A 21 -4.94 -4.95 2.98
CA VAL A 21 -4.91 -4.75 4.44
C VAL A 21 -5.33 -3.32 4.81
N LEU A 22 -4.84 -2.31 4.08
CA LEU A 22 -5.20 -0.91 4.31
C LEU A 22 -6.66 -0.64 3.98
N ALA A 23 -7.15 -1.11 2.82
CA ALA A 23 -8.55 -1.00 2.42
C ALA A 23 -9.48 -1.65 3.46
N GLY A 24 -9.14 -2.85 3.93
CA GLY A 24 -9.90 -3.55 4.95
C GLY A 24 -9.89 -2.87 6.31
N ALA A 25 -8.81 -2.19 6.68
CA ALA A 25 -8.77 -1.38 7.91
C ALA A 25 -9.65 -0.13 7.81
N PHE A 26 -9.65 0.56 6.66
CA PHE A 26 -10.53 1.70 6.42
C PHE A 26 -11.99 1.29 6.34
N ALA A 27 -12.31 0.19 5.65
CA ALA A 27 -13.66 -0.36 5.57
C ALA A 27 -14.21 -0.76 6.95
N ALA A 28 -13.40 -1.42 7.79
CA ALA A 28 -13.78 -1.75 9.16
C ALA A 28 -14.02 -0.51 10.04
N ALA A 29 -13.43 0.63 9.69
CA ALA A 29 -13.71 1.93 10.30
C ALA A 29 -14.92 2.66 9.66
N GLY A 30 -15.71 1.97 8.82
CA GLY A 30 -16.92 2.50 8.18
C GLY A 30 -16.65 3.43 6.99
N ARG A 31 -15.45 3.41 6.42
CA ARG A 31 -15.07 4.27 5.28
C ARG A 31 -15.31 3.59 3.95
N LYS A 32 -15.75 4.38 2.96
CA LYS A 32 -15.85 3.94 1.56
C LYS A 32 -14.46 3.97 0.93
N VAL A 33 -14.03 2.85 0.38
CA VAL A 33 -12.71 2.70 -0.24
C VAL A 33 -12.89 2.22 -1.68
N VAL A 34 -12.22 2.86 -2.62
CA VAL A 34 -12.05 2.32 -3.97
C VAL A 34 -10.62 1.83 -4.10
N LEU A 35 -10.48 0.56 -4.46
CA LEU A 35 -9.23 -0.04 -4.91
C LEU A 35 -9.15 0.06 -6.43
N ILE A 36 -8.02 0.51 -6.95
CA ILE A 36 -7.71 0.48 -8.38
C ILE A 36 -6.63 -0.58 -8.60
N ASP A 37 -6.98 -1.64 -9.31
CA ASP A 37 -6.04 -2.67 -9.77
C ASP A 37 -5.44 -2.22 -11.09
N ALA A 38 -4.19 -1.76 -11.02
CA ALA A 38 -3.42 -1.34 -12.16
C ALA A 38 -2.25 -2.30 -12.46
N ASP A 39 -2.32 -3.54 -11.94
CA ASP A 39 -1.40 -4.61 -12.28
C ASP A 39 -2.01 -5.48 -13.40
N PRO A 40 -1.30 -5.72 -14.52
CA PRO A 40 -1.77 -6.59 -15.59
C PRO A 40 -2.12 -8.02 -15.15
N ASN A 41 -1.56 -8.50 -14.04
CA ASN A 41 -1.86 -9.82 -13.46
C ASN A 41 -3.16 -9.82 -12.64
N ARG A 42 -3.75 -8.65 -12.40
CA ARG A 42 -5.05 -8.42 -11.74
C ARG A 42 -5.24 -9.16 -10.41
N PRO A 43 -4.28 -9.06 -9.47
CA PRO A 43 -4.37 -9.80 -8.21
C PRO A 43 -5.50 -9.30 -7.29
N LEU A 44 -5.91 -8.03 -7.38
CA LEU A 44 -7.07 -7.53 -6.64
C LEU A 44 -8.38 -8.01 -7.26
N GLU A 45 -8.45 -8.14 -8.59
CA GLU A 45 -9.59 -8.77 -9.25
C GLU A 45 -9.79 -10.21 -8.76
N ALA A 46 -8.70 -10.99 -8.69
CA ALA A 46 -8.73 -12.35 -8.18
C ALA A 46 -9.20 -12.39 -6.72
N TRP A 47 -8.72 -11.48 -5.86
CA TRP A 47 -9.17 -11.36 -4.48
C TRP A 47 -10.65 -10.98 -4.37
N ALA A 48 -11.11 -10.00 -5.14
CA ALA A 48 -12.49 -9.49 -5.06
C ALA A 48 -13.54 -10.47 -5.62
N ARG A 49 -13.14 -11.44 -6.44
CA ARG A 49 -14.01 -12.55 -6.89
C ARG A 49 -14.31 -13.55 -5.77
N LEU A 50 -13.51 -13.57 -4.71
CA LEU A 50 -13.81 -14.34 -3.50
C LEU A 50 -14.97 -13.69 -2.74
N LYS A 51 -15.60 -14.45 -1.84
CA LYS A 51 -16.72 -13.93 -1.05
C LYS A 51 -16.23 -13.04 0.09
N GLY A 52 -17.10 -12.14 0.56
CA GLY A 52 -16.89 -11.41 1.82
C GLY A 52 -16.29 -10.01 1.68
N THR A 53 -16.07 -9.50 0.46
CA THR A 53 -15.68 -8.09 0.28
C THR A 53 -16.86 -7.20 0.71
N PRO A 54 -16.68 -6.27 1.67
CA PRO A 54 -17.77 -5.40 2.12
C PRO A 54 -18.25 -4.45 1.02
N ASP A 55 -19.53 -4.05 1.06
CA ASP A 55 -20.11 -3.08 0.11
C ASP A 55 -19.41 -1.71 0.13
N THR A 56 -18.70 -1.39 1.21
CA THR A 56 -17.89 -0.17 1.34
C THR A 56 -16.57 -0.26 0.59
N VAL A 57 -16.19 -1.41 0.04
CA VAL A 57 -14.97 -1.60 -0.77
C VAL A 57 -15.36 -1.89 -2.20
N GLN A 58 -15.03 -0.97 -3.10
CA GLN A 58 -15.25 -1.12 -4.54
C GLN A 58 -13.91 -1.37 -5.25
N LEU A 59 -13.95 -2.12 -6.34
CA LEU A 59 -12.79 -2.41 -7.17
C LEU A 59 -12.99 -1.83 -8.57
N MET A 60 -12.01 -1.08 -9.05
CA MET A 60 -11.87 -0.66 -10.44
C MET A 60 -10.63 -1.32 -11.04
N ILE A 61 -10.70 -1.72 -12.30
CA ILE A 61 -9.58 -2.31 -13.03
C ILE A 61 -9.13 -1.30 -14.08
N ASP A 62 -7.85 -0.93 -14.05
CA ASP A 62 -7.27 -0.06 -15.06
C ASP A 62 -5.81 -0.43 -15.32
N ASP A 63 -5.61 -1.21 -16.38
CA ASP A 63 -4.31 -1.59 -16.87
C ASP A 63 -3.84 -0.74 -18.08
N SER A 64 -4.29 0.51 -18.18
CA SER A 64 -3.90 1.45 -19.24
C SER A 64 -3.24 2.72 -18.67
N ALA A 65 -2.19 3.19 -19.34
CA ALA A 65 -1.58 4.47 -18.98
C ALA A 65 -2.41 5.67 -19.45
N GLU A 66 -3.29 5.48 -20.44
CA GLU A 66 -4.11 6.54 -21.02
C GLU A 66 -5.30 6.91 -20.15
N THR A 67 -5.85 5.96 -19.39
CA THR A 67 -7.08 6.12 -18.60
C THR A 67 -6.85 6.26 -17.09
N ILE A 68 -5.65 5.92 -16.59
CA ILE A 68 -5.39 5.86 -15.14
C ILE A 68 -5.70 7.18 -14.41
N ILE A 69 -5.49 8.32 -15.07
CA ILE A 69 -5.82 9.62 -14.49
C ILE A 69 -7.33 9.76 -14.32
N ASP A 70 -8.10 9.44 -15.35
CA ASP A 70 -9.57 9.56 -15.35
C ASP A 70 -10.18 8.59 -14.33
N THR A 71 -9.68 7.34 -14.28
CA THR A 71 -10.10 6.34 -13.29
C THR A 71 -9.85 6.80 -11.86
N ILE A 72 -8.70 7.43 -11.59
CA ILE A 72 -8.41 7.99 -10.25
C ILE A 72 -9.40 9.12 -9.92
N GLU A 73 -9.68 10.03 -10.85
CA GLU A 73 -10.62 11.14 -10.58
C GLU A 73 -12.07 10.65 -10.41
N GLU A 74 -12.50 9.62 -11.15
CA GLU A 74 -13.81 8.97 -10.96
C GLU A 74 -13.90 8.31 -9.57
N ALA A 75 -12.88 7.55 -9.17
CA ALA A 75 -12.81 6.91 -7.87
C ALA A 75 -12.91 7.93 -6.72
N ARG A 76 -12.24 9.09 -6.87
CA ARG A 76 -12.25 10.17 -5.86
C ARG A 76 -13.62 10.80 -5.65
N ALA A 77 -14.50 10.76 -6.65
CA ALA A 77 -15.84 11.33 -6.54
C ALA A 77 -16.76 10.52 -5.61
N ASN A 78 -16.48 9.22 -5.43
CA ASN A 78 -17.41 8.27 -4.81
C ASN A 78 -16.87 7.59 -3.53
N ALA A 79 -15.63 7.87 -3.12
CA ALA A 79 -14.96 7.20 -2.01
C ALA A 79 -14.38 8.17 -0.98
N ASP A 80 -14.28 7.73 0.28
CA ASP A 80 -13.52 8.44 1.32
C ASP A 80 -12.01 8.29 1.09
N PHE A 81 -11.57 7.16 0.53
CA PHE A 81 -10.17 6.87 0.18
C PHE A 81 -10.09 6.13 -1.16
N VAL A 82 -9.09 6.49 -1.96
CA VAL A 82 -8.71 5.74 -3.17
C VAL A 82 -7.34 5.11 -2.94
N ILE A 83 -7.22 3.82 -3.23
CA ILE A 83 -5.96 3.08 -3.11
C ILE A 83 -5.59 2.52 -4.48
N VAL A 84 -4.40 2.84 -4.99
CA VAL A 84 -3.92 2.38 -6.29
C VAL A 84 -2.83 1.33 -6.09
N ASP A 85 -3.08 0.11 -6.57
CA ASP A 85 -2.09 -0.96 -6.63
C ASP A 85 -1.49 -1.03 -8.04
N LEU A 86 -0.21 -0.70 -8.15
CA LEU A 86 0.50 -0.60 -9.43
C LEU A 86 1.42 -1.81 -9.61
N GLU A 87 1.62 -2.28 -10.85
CA GLU A 87 2.72 -3.21 -11.14
C GLU A 87 4.08 -2.53 -10.92
N GLY A 88 5.14 -3.31 -10.67
CA GLY A 88 6.49 -2.81 -10.43
C GLY A 88 7.38 -2.56 -11.66
N THR A 89 6.85 -2.65 -12.88
CA THR A 89 7.63 -2.40 -14.10
C THR A 89 7.51 -0.93 -14.49
N ALA A 90 8.63 -0.30 -14.87
CA ALA A 90 8.71 1.13 -15.15
C ALA A 90 7.87 1.52 -16.38
N THR A 91 6.60 1.84 -16.13
CA THR A 91 5.60 2.27 -17.12
C THR A 91 5.16 3.70 -16.81
N ASP A 92 4.71 4.44 -17.83
CA ASP A 92 4.18 5.80 -17.68
C ASP A 92 3.02 5.88 -16.67
N ARG A 93 2.27 4.78 -16.53
CA ARG A 93 1.18 4.62 -15.55
C ARG A 93 1.62 4.88 -14.12
N ILE A 94 2.79 4.38 -13.71
CA ILE A 94 3.31 4.63 -12.36
C ILE A 94 3.53 6.13 -12.16
N GLY A 95 4.11 6.80 -13.16
CA GLY A 95 4.32 8.24 -13.13
C GLY A 95 3.02 9.02 -12.99
N PHE A 96 2.01 8.69 -13.80
CA PHE A 96 0.69 9.34 -13.74
C PHE A 96 -0.03 9.09 -12.42
N ALA A 97 0.00 7.87 -11.90
CA ALA A 97 -0.59 7.55 -10.60
C ALA A 97 0.10 8.34 -9.47
N ILE A 98 1.43 8.37 -9.44
CA ILE A 98 2.20 9.19 -8.47
C ILE A 98 1.82 10.66 -8.59
N ALA A 99 1.74 11.19 -9.81
CA ALA A 99 1.40 12.59 -10.08
C ALA A 99 -0.01 12.96 -9.59
N ARG A 100 -0.89 11.98 -9.34
CA ARG A 100 -2.24 12.14 -8.78
C ARG A 100 -2.39 11.69 -7.32
N SER A 101 -1.37 11.09 -6.70
CA SER A 101 -1.40 10.65 -5.30
C SER A 101 -1.35 11.80 -4.30
N ASP A 102 -2.12 11.71 -3.22
CA ASP A 102 -1.95 12.52 -2.02
C ASP A 102 -0.89 11.92 -1.06
N LEU A 103 -0.63 10.61 -1.17
CA LEU A 103 0.48 9.93 -0.51
C LEU A 103 0.97 8.74 -1.36
N VAL A 104 2.29 8.60 -1.49
CA VAL A 104 2.90 7.40 -2.08
C VAL A 104 3.50 6.52 -1.00
N LEU A 105 3.11 5.24 -0.97
CA LEU A 105 3.66 4.24 -0.06
C LEU A 105 4.61 3.32 -0.82
N ILE A 106 5.84 3.19 -0.31
CA ILE A 106 6.91 2.40 -0.95
C ILE A 106 7.26 1.22 -0.05
N PRO A 107 6.68 0.02 -0.29
CA PRO A 107 7.00 -1.16 0.49
C PRO A 107 8.39 -1.71 0.15
N LEU A 108 9.09 -2.20 1.17
CA LEU A 108 10.31 -2.99 1.01
C LEU A 108 10.38 -4.11 2.06
N GLN A 109 11.12 -5.17 1.75
CA GLN A 109 11.49 -6.18 2.74
C GLN A 109 12.86 -5.83 3.35
N SER A 110 13.27 -6.58 4.38
CA SER A 110 14.53 -6.36 5.12
C SER A 110 15.76 -6.84 4.35
N SER A 111 15.96 -6.38 3.11
CA SER A 111 17.12 -6.71 2.29
C SER A 111 17.74 -5.48 1.63
N VAL A 112 19.06 -5.51 1.45
CA VAL A 112 19.82 -4.42 0.79
C VAL A 112 19.36 -4.21 -0.66
N LEU A 113 19.01 -5.29 -1.36
CA LEU A 113 18.48 -5.21 -2.73
C LEU A 113 17.15 -4.47 -2.75
N ASP A 114 16.25 -4.76 -1.81
CA ASP A 114 14.95 -4.07 -1.74
C ASP A 114 15.12 -2.60 -1.33
N ALA A 115 16.10 -2.26 -0.50
CA ALA A 115 16.42 -0.86 -0.17
C ALA A 115 16.87 -0.06 -1.42
N SER A 116 17.70 -0.67 -2.28
CA SER A 116 18.08 -0.07 -3.56
C SER A 116 16.88 0.15 -4.49
N GLU A 117 15.95 -0.81 -4.55
CA GLU A 117 14.71 -0.66 -5.33
C GLU A 117 13.81 0.44 -4.77
N ALA A 118 13.63 0.51 -3.45
CA ALA A 118 12.89 1.59 -2.80
C ALA A 118 13.50 2.97 -3.11
N ALA A 119 14.84 3.09 -3.13
CA ALA A 119 15.52 4.33 -3.50
C ALA A 119 15.26 4.74 -4.96
N LYS A 120 15.07 3.80 -5.89
CA LYS A 120 14.64 4.11 -7.27
C LYS A 120 13.21 4.64 -7.31
N SER A 121 12.29 4.04 -6.56
CA SER A 121 10.92 4.55 -6.42
C SER A 121 10.89 5.96 -5.82
N VAL A 122 11.72 6.24 -4.82
CA VAL A 122 11.88 7.60 -4.26
C VAL A 122 12.35 8.61 -5.33
N LYS A 123 13.34 8.24 -6.15
CA LYS A 123 13.79 9.09 -7.27
C LYS A 123 12.66 9.38 -8.25
N LEU A 124 11.84 8.39 -8.58
CA LEU A 124 10.67 8.58 -9.45
C LEU A 124 9.66 9.54 -8.84
N VAL A 125 9.37 9.43 -7.53
CA VAL A 125 8.49 10.38 -6.83
C VAL A 125 9.04 11.81 -6.95
N HIS A 126 10.35 12.02 -6.73
CA HIS A 126 10.97 13.33 -6.88
C HIS A 126 10.89 13.87 -8.31
N GLN A 127 11.01 13.02 -9.33
CA GLN A 127 10.82 13.43 -10.72
C GLN A 127 9.37 13.86 -10.96
N MET A 128 8.40 13.08 -10.48
CA MET A 128 6.97 13.39 -10.66
C MET A 128 6.53 14.63 -9.90
N ARG A 129 7.14 14.95 -8.74
CA ARG A 129 6.92 16.25 -8.06
C ARG A 129 7.24 17.44 -8.97
N LYS A 130 8.35 17.35 -9.72
CA LYS A 130 8.74 18.40 -10.68
C LYS A 130 7.77 18.48 -11.86
N VAL A 131 7.39 17.32 -12.41
CA VAL A 131 6.46 17.24 -13.55
C VAL A 131 5.08 17.76 -13.18
N ALA A 132 4.55 17.36 -12.01
CA ALA A 132 3.24 17.78 -11.52
C ALA A 132 3.24 19.18 -10.90
N ASN A 133 4.41 19.80 -10.75
CA ASN A 133 4.62 21.08 -10.08
C ASN A 133 3.91 21.17 -8.71
N ARG A 134 4.00 20.11 -7.91
CA ARG A 134 3.42 20.03 -6.56
C ARG A 134 4.23 19.12 -5.67
N ASP A 135 4.10 19.32 -4.36
CA ASP A 135 4.62 18.33 -3.43
C ASP A 135 3.75 17.06 -3.45
N ILE A 136 4.42 15.91 -3.34
CA ILE A 136 3.78 14.58 -3.36
C ILE A 136 4.40 13.82 -2.20
N PRO A 137 3.79 13.84 -1.00
CA PRO A 137 4.28 13.11 0.16
C PRO A 137 4.52 11.63 -0.17
N TYR A 138 5.59 11.07 0.38
CA TYR A 138 5.83 9.63 0.31
C TYR A 138 6.33 9.10 1.64
N ARG A 139 6.18 7.79 1.85
CA ARG A 139 6.79 7.07 2.96
C ARG A 139 7.27 5.70 2.50
N VAL A 140 8.46 5.33 2.95
CA VAL A 140 8.96 3.95 2.83
C VAL A 140 8.47 3.14 4.04
N PHE A 141 8.14 1.86 3.88
CA PHE A 141 7.73 1.03 5.01
C PHE A 141 8.06 -0.43 4.84
N PHE A 142 8.41 -1.09 5.95
CA PHE A 142 8.80 -2.50 5.94
C PHE A 142 7.58 -3.42 5.88
N THR A 143 7.64 -4.39 4.98
CA THR A 143 6.69 -5.49 4.86
C THR A 143 7.35 -6.81 5.21
N ARG A 144 6.51 -7.81 5.53
CA ARG A 144 6.95 -9.18 5.86
C ARG A 144 8.00 -9.21 6.97
N VAL A 145 7.87 -8.31 7.94
CA VAL A 145 8.78 -8.27 9.09
C VAL A 145 8.51 -9.48 9.99
N PRO A 146 9.51 -10.28 10.39
CA PRO A 146 9.30 -11.37 11.31
C PRO A 146 8.69 -10.89 12.65
N PRO A 147 7.72 -11.61 13.25
CA PRO A 147 7.02 -11.15 14.46
C PRO A 147 7.91 -10.93 15.69
N ALA A 148 9.08 -11.57 15.74
CA ALA A 148 9.87 -11.67 16.97
C ALA A 148 11.08 -10.72 17.04
N ILE A 149 11.60 -10.21 15.91
CA ILE A 149 12.86 -9.46 15.89
C ILE A 149 12.86 -8.44 14.74
N ARG A 150 13.17 -7.17 15.05
CA ARG A 150 13.63 -6.20 14.05
C ARG A 150 15.11 -6.47 13.79
N GLU A 151 15.38 -7.23 12.73
CA GLU A 151 16.71 -7.72 12.34
C GLU A 151 17.73 -6.58 12.22
N ARG A 152 19.02 -6.88 12.46
CA ARG A 152 20.12 -5.90 12.32
C ARG A 152 20.04 -5.17 10.98
N THR A 153 19.84 -5.92 9.89
CA THR A 153 19.71 -5.40 8.53
C THR A 153 18.60 -4.35 8.39
N ALA A 154 17.43 -4.58 9.00
CA ALA A 154 16.33 -3.62 8.96
C ALA A 154 16.69 -2.30 9.66
N ARG A 155 17.43 -2.36 10.77
CA ARG A 155 17.92 -1.16 11.48
C ARG A 155 18.96 -0.41 10.67
N ASP A 156 19.84 -1.13 9.98
CA ASP A 156 20.87 -0.53 9.12
C ASP A 156 20.22 0.18 7.92
N ILE A 157 19.20 -0.43 7.31
CA ILE A 157 18.42 0.19 6.22
C ILE A 157 17.68 1.44 6.72
N ASP A 158 17.04 1.36 7.89
CA ASP A 158 16.33 2.49 8.51
C ASP A 158 17.27 3.67 8.74
N ARG A 159 18.50 3.39 9.23
CA ARG A 159 19.55 4.40 9.38
C ARG A 159 19.96 5.01 8.05
N GLN A 160 20.18 4.20 7.01
CA GLN A 160 20.53 4.69 5.68
C GLN A 160 19.45 5.61 5.10
N PHE A 161 18.17 5.28 5.30
CA PHE A 161 17.08 6.15 4.88
C PHE A 161 17.02 7.43 5.69
N SER A 162 17.22 7.37 7.00
CA SER A 162 17.31 8.57 7.84
C SER A 162 18.45 9.49 7.38
N ASP A 163 19.65 8.95 7.13
CA ASP A 163 20.81 9.71 6.65
C ASP A 163 20.54 10.36 5.27
N ALA A 164 19.72 9.72 4.44
CA ALA A 164 19.28 10.23 3.14
C ALA A 164 18.02 11.12 3.20
N ALA A 165 17.52 11.44 4.39
CA ALA A 165 16.26 12.17 4.62
C ALA A 165 15.05 11.53 3.91
N ILE A 166 15.04 10.21 3.80
CA ILE A 166 13.94 9.40 3.26
C ILE A 166 13.03 9.03 4.43
N PRO A 167 11.79 9.55 4.49
CA PRO A 167 10.91 9.32 5.62
C PRO A 167 10.35 7.88 5.61
N VAL A 168 10.47 7.20 6.75
CA VAL A 168 10.00 5.82 6.95
C VAL A 168 8.74 5.84 7.83
N LEU A 169 7.72 5.03 7.49
CA LEU A 169 6.56 4.87 8.38
C LEU A 169 7.00 4.24 9.71
N PRO A 170 6.47 4.71 10.85
CA PRO A 170 6.75 4.09 12.14
C PRO A 170 6.16 2.67 12.24
N ALA A 171 5.07 2.40 11.52
CA ALA A 171 4.44 1.09 11.46
C ALA A 171 5.01 0.22 10.34
N THR A 172 5.10 -1.08 10.59
CA THR A 172 5.52 -2.11 9.63
C THR A 172 4.41 -3.13 9.45
N LEU A 173 4.34 -3.82 8.31
CA LEU A 173 3.47 -5.01 8.17
C LEU A 173 4.25 -6.28 8.50
N VAL A 174 3.82 -6.96 9.55
CA VAL A 174 4.42 -8.21 10.03
C VAL A 174 4.06 -9.36 9.09
N ASP A 175 4.99 -10.31 8.91
CA ASP A 175 4.68 -11.55 8.18
C ASP A 175 3.68 -12.40 8.99
N ARG A 176 2.42 -12.42 8.55
CA ARG A 176 1.32 -13.10 9.23
C ARG A 176 0.55 -14.00 8.27
N ALA A 177 0.18 -15.19 8.75
CA ALA A 177 -0.68 -16.12 8.02
C ALA A 177 -2.03 -15.49 7.64
N ALA A 178 -2.59 -14.66 8.52
CA ALA A 178 -3.86 -13.97 8.30
C ALA A 178 -3.85 -13.06 7.05
N TYR A 179 -2.73 -12.38 6.76
CA TYR A 179 -2.63 -11.55 5.56
C TYR A 179 -2.59 -12.37 4.27
N ARG A 180 -1.99 -13.57 4.31
CA ARG A 180 -2.04 -14.51 3.18
C ARG A 180 -3.43 -15.10 2.99
N ALA A 181 -4.10 -15.42 4.09
CA ALA A 181 -5.43 -16.02 4.09
C ALA A 181 -6.46 -15.15 3.35
N LEU A 182 -6.31 -13.82 3.35
CA LEU A 182 -7.17 -12.90 2.58
C LEU A 182 -7.25 -13.28 1.09
N PHE A 183 -6.15 -13.72 0.50
CA PHE A 183 -6.09 -14.11 -0.93
C PHE A 183 -6.61 -15.53 -1.20
N SER A 184 -6.98 -16.28 -0.16
CA SER A 184 -7.57 -17.62 -0.29
C SER A 184 -9.03 -17.65 0.16
N LEU A 185 -9.39 -16.84 1.16
CA LEU A 185 -10.73 -16.79 1.75
C LEU A 185 -11.57 -15.65 1.20
N GLY A 186 -10.95 -14.54 0.79
CA GLY A 186 -11.63 -13.30 0.41
C GLY A 186 -11.91 -12.40 1.60
N GLY A 187 -12.68 -11.35 1.33
CA GLY A 187 -13.10 -10.37 2.31
C GLY A 187 -11.97 -9.59 2.97
N ILE A 188 -12.26 -9.01 4.13
CA ILE A 188 -11.31 -8.19 4.89
C ILE A 188 -10.90 -8.88 6.18
N LEU A 189 -9.73 -8.50 6.68
CA LEU A 189 -9.15 -9.10 7.88
C LEU A 189 -10.08 -9.07 9.10
N HIS A 190 -10.91 -8.02 9.20
CA HIS A 190 -11.82 -7.81 10.31
C HIS A 190 -12.98 -8.80 10.35
N ASP A 191 -13.35 -9.37 9.20
CA ASP A 191 -14.46 -10.31 9.06
C ASP A 191 -14.03 -11.77 9.23
N LEU A 192 -12.72 -12.05 9.21
CA LEU A 192 -12.20 -13.37 9.52
C LEU A 192 -12.42 -13.74 10.99
N GLU A 193 -12.57 -15.03 11.23
CA GLU A 193 -12.70 -15.65 12.55
C GLU A 193 -11.41 -16.39 12.96
N THR A 194 -11.24 -16.65 14.25
CA THR A 194 -10.06 -17.38 14.77
C THR A 194 -10.02 -18.85 14.33
N SER A 195 -11.17 -19.40 13.93
CA SER A 195 -11.32 -20.70 13.28
C SER A 195 -10.68 -20.72 11.89
N ASP A 196 -10.67 -19.60 11.18
CA ASP A 196 -10.12 -19.48 9.82
C ASP A 196 -8.59 -19.41 9.84
N VAL A 197 -8.02 -18.66 10.78
CA VAL A 197 -6.57 -18.43 10.85
C VAL A 197 -6.07 -18.09 12.27
N SER A 198 -4.92 -18.66 12.63
CA SER A 198 -4.25 -18.37 13.90
C SER A 198 -3.60 -16.98 13.92
N GLY A 199 -3.44 -16.40 15.11
CA GLY A 199 -2.76 -15.11 15.29
C GLY A 199 -3.54 -13.90 14.73
N LEU A 200 -4.85 -14.06 14.51
CA LEU A 200 -5.71 -13.07 13.88
C LEU A 200 -5.80 -11.75 14.66
N GLN A 201 -5.87 -11.80 16.00
CA GLN A 201 -5.96 -10.59 16.82
C GLN A 201 -4.74 -9.67 16.61
N GLY A 202 -3.53 -10.24 16.64
CA GLY A 202 -2.32 -9.47 16.38
C GLY A 202 -2.22 -8.98 14.93
N ALA A 203 -2.88 -9.65 13.98
CA ALA A 203 -3.01 -9.16 12.60
C ALA A 203 -3.94 -7.95 12.53
N LYS A 204 -5.10 -8.00 13.19
CA LYS A 204 -6.06 -6.89 13.29
C LYS A 204 -5.45 -5.68 13.99
N GLU A 205 -4.65 -5.89 15.03
CA GLU A 205 -3.90 -4.81 15.70
C GLU A 205 -2.85 -4.19 14.75
N ASN A 206 -2.03 -5.02 14.12
CA ASN A 206 -1.00 -4.52 13.21
C ASN A 206 -1.58 -3.79 11.98
N SER A 207 -2.73 -4.23 11.44
CA SER A 207 -3.40 -3.53 10.35
C SER A 207 -3.95 -2.17 10.78
N ARG A 208 -4.49 -2.05 12.01
CA ARG A 208 -4.93 -0.77 12.57
C ARG A 208 -3.76 0.19 12.79
N ASP A 209 -2.65 -0.30 13.35
CA ASP A 209 -1.44 0.54 13.54
C ASP A 209 -0.89 1.03 12.21
N PHE A 210 -0.87 0.17 11.20
CA PHE A 210 -0.46 0.54 9.85
C PHE A 210 -1.39 1.60 9.24
N ALA A 211 -2.71 1.40 9.30
CA ALA A 211 -3.68 2.37 8.80
C ALA A 211 -3.59 3.72 9.52
N GLN A 212 -3.37 3.72 10.83
CA GLN A 212 -3.20 4.94 11.61
C GLN A 212 -1.92 5.69 11.22
N ALA A 213 -0.80 4.97 11.01
CA ALA A 213 0.44 5.58 10.54
C ALA A 213 0.29 6.21 9.15
N VAL A 214 -0.48 5.58 8.25
CA VAL A 214 -0.81 6.12 6.93
C VAL A 214 -1.68 7.39 7.04
N ILE A 215 -2.69 7.40 7.92
CA ILE A 215 -3.54 8.58 8.17
C ILE A 215 -2.68 9.73 8.71
N ASN A 216 -1.79 9.47 9.65
CA ASN A 216 -0.89 10.50 10.20
C ASN A 216 0.01 11.07 9.10
N ALA A 217 0.60 10.21 8.26
CA ALA A 217 1.40 10.65 7.12
C ALA A 217 0.61 11.51 6.11
N LEU A 218 -0.66 11.17 5.84
CA LEU A 218 -1.56 11.98 5.01
C LEU A 218 -1.85 13.36 5.62
N ARG A 219 -1.86 13.48 6.94
CA ARG A 219 -2.02 14.76 7.67
C ARG A 219 -0.73 15.57 7.79
N GLY A 220 0.40 15.03 7.32
CA GLY A 220 1.72 15.63 7.49
C GLY A 220 2.34 15.40 8.88
N GLU A 221 1.78 14.48 9.67
CA GLU A 221 2.28 14.11 11.00
C GLU A 221 3.27 12.94 10.91
N GLY A 222 4.24 12.89 11.84
CA GLY A 222 5.21 11.79 11.93
C GLY A 222 6.31 11.80 10.87
N ALA A 223 6.95 12.97 10.68
CA ALA A 223 8.24 13.10 10.00
C ALA A 223 9.38 12.93 10.99
#